data_AF-A0A8H7KQL4-F1
#
_entry.id   AF-A0A8H7KQL4-F1
#
_cell.length_a   1.000
_cell.length_b   1.000
_cell.length_c   1.000
_cell.angle_alpha   90.00
_cell.angle_beta   90.00
_cell.angle_gamma   90.00
#
_symmetry.space_group_name_H-M   'P 1'
#
loop_
_entity.id
_entity.type
_entity.pdbx_description
1 polymer ?
#
loop_
_entity_poly.entity_id
_entity_poly.type
_entity_poly.pdbx_seq_one_letter_code
_entity_poly.pdbx_strand_id
1 'polypeptide(L)'
;MNIHQLRLYFGEGLLGTLGEQHRKQRKMINPVFSPKHLQEMVPIFYNVTYKLRDAILAQVKAGPQEIDMVHWFGRTALELIGQSGIGYSFDNLDEGPPHPYSLAVKSLVPTVTRLQALLPLLPYVSELGTPAFRRALVERIPSEDVQNVRRIVDMMEEVSRDIVHSKQRNNGDASGQVGAGKDIMSILLRANREAIQEDRLTDSEVIAQVT
;
A
#
# COMPACT_ATOMS: atom_id res chain seq x y z
N MET A 1 -13.66 9.62 4.25
CA MET A 1 -13.89 8.15 4.29
C MET A 1 -14.30 7.78 5.71
N ASN A 2 -15.35 6.99 5.92
CA ASN A 2 -15.68 6.43 7.24
C ASN A 2 -14.98 5.08 7.46
N ILE A 3 -15.06 4.50 8.67
CA ILE A 3 -14.34 3.26 8.98
C ILE A 3 -14.80 2.05 8.15
N HIS A 4 -16.10 1.96 7.82
CA HIS A 4 -16.63 0.88 6.98
C HIS A 4 -16.04 0.92 5.57
N GLN A 5 -15.87 2.12 5.02
CA GLN A 5 -15.21 2.33 3.73
C GLN A 5 -13.72 1.96 3.81
N LEU A 6 -13.02 2.40 4.86
CA LEU A 6 -11.60 2.08 5.04
C LEU A 6 -11.37 0.58 5.17
N ARG A 7 -12.19 -0.13 5.95
CA ARG A 7 -12.12 -1.57 6.09
C ARG A 7 -12.47 -2.32 4.81
N LEU A 8 -13.36 -1.77 3.98
CA LEU A 8 -13.71 -2.35 2.69
C LEU A 8 -12.58 -2.23 1.66
N TYR A 9 -11.87 -1.10 1.65
CA TYR A 9 -10.86 -0.81 0.63
C TYR A 9 -9.45 -1.28 1.02
N PHE A 10 -9.11 -1.19 2.31
CA PHE A 10 -7.77 -1.44 2.84
C PHE A 10 -7.73 -2.61 3.83
N GLY A 11 -8.85 -3.30 4.06
CA GLY A 11 -8.93 -4.42 4.99
C GLY A 11 -8.80 -4.02 6.46
N GLU A 12 -8.42 -4.97 7.31
CA GLU A 12 -8.28 -4.76 8.77
C GLU A 12 -6.89 -4.25 9.17
N GLY A 13 -6.37 -3.32 8.36
CA GLY A 13 -5.11 -2.64 8.61
C GLY A 13 -5.24 -1.50 9.62
N LEU A 14 -4.14 -0.78 9.85
CA LEU A 14 -4.14 0.38 10.75
C LEU A 14 -5.15 1.45 10.33
N LEU A 15 -5.41 1.59 9.03
CA LEU A 15 -6.42 2.53 8.51
C LEU A 15 -7.87 2.04 8.70
N GLY A 16 -8.08 0.73 8.77
CA GLY A 16 -9.41 0.10 8.75
C GLY A 16 -9.93 -0.38 10.11
N THR A 17 -9.18 -0.16 11.19
CA THR A 17 -9.53 -0.65 12.54
C THR A 17 -9.70 0.49 13.55
N LEU A 18 -10.41 0.22 14.65
CA LEU A 18 -10.66 1.16 15.75
C LEU A 18 -10.42 0.49 17.12
N GLY A 19 -10.39 1.31 18.18
CA GLY A 19 -10.32 0.84 19.56
C GLY A 19 -9.04 0.06 19.88
N GLU A 20 -9.21 -1.05 20.62
CA GLU A 20 -8.08 -1.87 21.07
C GLU A 20 -7.28 -2.50 19.93
N GLN A 21 -7.95 -2.93 18.84
CA GLN A 21 -7.27 -3.48 17.67
C GLN A 21 -6.35 -2.45 17.02
N HIS A 22 -6.86 -1.23 16.81
CA HIS A 22 -6.06 -0.11 16.31
C HIS A 22 -4.90 0.25 17.26
N ARG A 23 -5.16 0.30 18.58
CA ARG A 23 -4.12 0.57 19.60
C ARG A 23 -2.99 -0.47 19.54
N LYS A 24 -3.34 -1.74 19.40
CA LYS A 24 -2.40 -2.87 19.27
C LYS A 24 -1.59 -2.79 17.97
N GLN A 25 -2.23 -2.59 16.82
CA GLN A 25 -1.55 -2.42 15.53
C GLN A 25 -0.58 -1.23 15.57
N ARG A 26 -1.02 -0.09 16.11
CA ARG A 26 -0.18 1.11 16.26
C ARG A 26 1.02 0.87 17.18
N LYS A 27 0.83 0.15 18.29
CA LYS A 27 1.92 -0.20 19.22
C LYS A 27 3.03 -1.00 18.52
N MET A 28 2.67 -1.91 17.60
CA MET A 28 3.66 -2.71 16.86
C MET A 28 4.38 -1.95 15.74
N ILE A 29 3.70 -1.01 15.07
CA ILE A 29 4.27 -0.26 13.95
C ILE A 29 5.11 0.94 14.42
N ASN A 30 4.70 1.62 15.49
CA ASN A 30 5.37 2.84 15.97
C ASN A 30 6.91 2.76 16.13
N PRO A 31 7.52 1.65 16.63
CA PRO A 31 8.97 1.56 16.78
C PRO A 31 9.74 1.77 15.47
N VAL A 32 9.12 1.43 14.35
CA VAL A 32 9.69 1.60 13.02
C VAL A 32 9.82 3.08 12.65
N PHE A 33 8.96 3.95 13.19
CA PHE A 33 9.07 5.40 12.97
C PHE A 33 10.02 6.10 13.96
N SER A 34 10.89 5.35 14.63
CA SER A 34 11.91 5.93 15.52
C SER A 34 12.98 6.72 14.72
N PRO A 35 13.58 7.78 15.28
CA PRO A 35 14.59 8.57 14.58
C PRO A 35 15.77 7.74 14.06
N LYS A 36 16.20 6.74 14.84
CA LYS A 36 17.28 5.82 14.44
C LYS A 36 16.91 5.05 13.17
N HIS A 37 15.68 4.55 13.11
CA HIS A 37 15.26 3.74 11.97
C HIS A 37 14.99 4.60 10.72
N LEU A 38 14.45 5.81 10.90
CA LEU A 38 14.32 6.77 9.80
C LEU A 38 15.67 7.15 9.19
N GLN A 39 16.73 7.26 10.00
CA GLN A 39 18.10 7.48 9.50
C GLN A 39 18.61 6.30 8.65
N GLU A 40 18.22 5.07 8.96
CA GLU A 40 18.61 3.88 8.18
C GLU A 40 17.96 3.86 6.78
N MET A 41 16.84 4.57 6.58
CA MET A 41 16.16 4.68 5.29
C MET A 41 16.79 5.71 4.35
N VAL A 42 17.59 6.66 4.87
CA VAL A 42 18.16 7.77 4.09
C VAL A 42 18.87 7.33 2.80
N PRO A 43 19.69 6.25 2.77
CA PRO A 43 20.31 5.79 1.52
C PRO A 43 19.30 5.40 0.44
N ILE A 44 18.15 4.80 0.82
CA ILE A 44 17.06 4.46 -0.10
C ILE A 44 16.50 5.75 -0.74
N PHE A 45 16.27 6.77 0.09
CA PHE A 45 15.74 8.06 -0.37
C PHE A 45 16.70 8.72 -1.35
N TYR A 46 18.02 8.71 -1.10
CA TYR A 46 19.01 9.21 -2.04
C TYR A 46 18.99 8.44 -3.36
N ASN A 47 18.96 7.11 -3.32
CA ASN A 47 18.93 6.30 -4.55
C ASN A 47 17.70 6.61 -5.41
N VAL A 48 16.51 6.68 -4.81
CA VAL A 48 15.26 6.96 -5.53
C VAL A 48 15.24 8.40 -6.07
N THR A 49 15.71 9.37 -5.28
CA THR A 49 15.77 10.78 -5.73
C THR A 49 16.81 11.01 -6.82
N TYR A 50 17.93 10.26 -6.83
CA TYR A 50 18.88 10.27 -7.95
C TYR A 50 18.29 9.68 -9.22
N LYS A 51 17.51 8.59 -9.14
CA LYS A 51 16.76 8.08 -10.30
C LYS A 51 15.81 9.13 -10.88
N LEU A 52 15.05 9.82 -10.02
CA LEU A 52 14.18 10.92 -10.44
C LEU A 52 14.98 12.04 -11.13
N ARG A 53 16.11 12.47 -10.54
CA ARG A 53 17.00 13.47 -11.15
C ARG A 53 17.45 13.03 -12.54
N ASP A 54 17.91 11.80 -12.67
CA ASP A 54 18.47 11.28 -13.93
C ASP A 54 17.39 11.19 -15.01
N ALA A 55 16.16 10.81 -14.64
CA ALA A 55 15.02 10.80 -15.55
C ALA A 55 14.65 12.21 -16.04
N ILE A 56 14.62 13.20 -15.13
CA ILE A 56 14.39 14.61 -15.49
C ILE A 56 15.51 15.14 -16.39
N LEU A 57 16.77 14.81 -16.09
CA LEU A 57 17.93 15.21 -16.89
C LEU A 57 17.89 14.61 -18.30
N ALA A 58 17.46 13.35 -18.43
CA ALA A 58 17.29 12.70 -19.72
C ALA A 58 16.24 13.42 -20.58
N GLN A 59 15.14 13.83 -19.96
CA GLN A 59 14.05 14.56 -20.59
C GLN A 59 14.48 15.93 -21.15
N VAL A 60 15.28 16.69 -20.41
CA VAL A 60 15.74 18.03 -20.85
C VAL A 60 16.99 18.00 -21.73
N LYS A 61 17.45 16.82 -22.16
CA LYS A 61 18.71 16.66 -22.91
C LYS A 61 18.69 17.40 -24.26
N ALA A 62 17.52 17.52 -24.88
CA ALA A 62 17.35 18.23 -26.16
C ALA A 62 17.07 19.74 -26.00
N GLY A 63 16.98 20.25 -24.77
CA GLY A 63 16.67 21.64 -24.47
C GLY A 63 15.56 21.80 -23.42
N PRO A 64 15.19 23.05 -23.11
CA PRO A 64 14.10 23.33 -22.17
C PRO A 64 12.77 22.75 -22.66
N GLN A 65 12.04 22.08 -21.77
CA GLN A 65 10.70 21.56 -22.02
C GLN A 65 9.83 21.60 -20.76
N GLU A 66 8.51 21.55 -20.95
CA GLU A 66 7.56 21.41 -19.85
C GLU A 66 7.59 19.97 -19.30
N ILE A 67 7.55 19.83 -17.98
CA ILE A 67 7.61 18.54 -17.29
C ILE A 67 6.44 18.46 -16.31
N ASP A 68 5.64 17.39 -16.44
CA ASP A 68 4.60 17.06 -15.46
C ASP A 68 5.24 16.54 -14.16
N MET A 69 5.49 17.45 -13.23
CA MET A 69 6.04 17.11 -11.92
C MET A 69 5.06 16.33 -11.03
N VAL A 70 3.75 16.42 -11.26
CA VAL A 70 2.76 15.65 -10.50
C VAL A 70 2.84 14.17 -10.89
N HIS A 71 3.03 13.87 -12.18
CA HIS A 71 3.32 12.52 -12.64
C HIS A 71 4.58 11.95 -11.98
N TRP A 72 5.69 12.69 -12.03
CA TRP A 72 6.96 12.24 -11.46
C TRP A 72 6.92 12.07 -9.94
N PHE A 73 6.40 13.06 -9.21
CA PHE A 73 6.31 12.95 -7.74
C PHE A 73 5.37 11.83 -7.28
N GLY A 74 4.30 11.54 -8.04
CA GLY A 74 3.44 10.40 -7.75
C GLY A 74 4.20 9.06 -7.82
N ARG A 75 4.96 8.85 -8.90
CA ARG A 75 5.80 7.64 -9.06
C ARG A 75 6.90 7.58 -8.00
N THR A 76 7.59 8.69 -7.76
CA THR A 76 8.66 8.77 -6.76
C THR A 76 8.16 8.52 -5.34
N ALA A 77 7.02 9.09 -4.94
CA ALA A 77 6.45 8.87 -3.61
C ALA A 77 6.09 7.40 -3.38
N LEU A 78 5.48 6.75 -4.38
CA LEU A 78 5.19 5.32 -4.31
C LEU A 78 6.48 4.49 -4.23
N GLU A 79 7.51 4.84 -5.00
CA GLU A 79 8.77 4.11 -4.96
C GLU A 79 9.50 4.27 -3.61
N LEU A 80 9.47 5.46 -3.01
CA LEU A 80 9.99 5.69 -1.66
C LEU A 80 9.27 4.84 -0.62
N ILE A 81 7.93 4.83 -0.63
CA ILE A 81 7.14 4.03 0.31
C ILE A 81 7.31 2.53 0.02
N GLY A 82 7.36 2.14 -1.25
CA GLY A 82 7.61 0.78 -1.67
C GLY A 82 8.92 0.25 -1.11
N GLN A 83 10.04 0.95 -1.36
CA GLN A 83 11.34 0.46 -0.94
C GLN A 83 11.56 0.57 0.58
N SER A 84 11.22 1.71 1.18
CA SER A 84 11.48 1.96 2.61
C SER A 84 10.42 1.37 3.54
N GLY A 85 9.16 1.39 3.12
CA GLY A 85 8.04 0.84 3.86
C GLY A 85 7.89 -0.66 3.64
N ILE A 86 7.74 -1.05 2.39
CA ILE A 86 7.27 -2.40 2.04
C ILE A 86 8.44 -3.30 1.64
N GLY A 87 9.63 -2.76 1.40
CA GLY A 87 10.79 -3.50 0.88
C GLY A 87 10.55 -4.06 -0.52
N TYR A 88 9.83 -3.31 -1.37
CA TYR A 88 9.49 -3.67 -2.74
C TYR A 88 9.71 -2.48 -3.69
N SER A 89 10.31 -2.71 -4.86
CA SER A 89 10.48 -1.68 -5.88
C SER A 89 9.36 -1.82 -6.91
N PHE A 90 8.51 -0.81 -7.03
CA PHE A 90 7.41 -0.78 -7.99
C PHE A 90 7.88 -0.23 -9.33
N ASP A 91 8.79 0.74 -9.31
CA ASP A 91 9.08 1.57 -10.45
C ASP A 91 10.58 1.90 -10.56
N ASN A 92 11.14 1.75 -11.75
CA ASN A 92 12.52 2.12 -12.01
C ASN A 92 12.71 3.63 -12.20
N LEU A 93 11.61 4.40 -12.25
CA LEU A 93 11.57 5.83 -12.53
C LEU A 93 12.25 6.18 -13.86
N ASP A 94 12.02 5.35 -14.88
CA ASP A 94 12.45 5.59 -16.25
C ASP A 94 11.29 6.11 -17.12
N GLU A 95 11.54 6.27 -18.42
CA GLU A 95 10.53 6.68 -19.41
C GLU A 95 9.45 5.60 -19.66
N GLY A 96 9.57 4.42 -19.05
CA GLY A 96 8.58 3.36 -19.12
C GLY A 96 7.26 3.72 -18.42
N PRO A 97 6.19 2.97 -18.72
CA PRO A 97 4.89 3.19 -18.10
C PRO A 97 4.95 2.89 -16.59
N PRO A 98 4.17 3.61 -15.75
CA PRO A 98 4.08 3.32 -14.33
C PRO A 98 3.58 1.90 -14.06
N HIS A 99 4.01 1.32 -12.94
CA HIS A 99 3.52 0.01 -12.49
C HIS A 99 1.98 -0.01 -12.37
N PRO A 100 1.30 -1.12 -12.74
CA PRO A 100 -0.17 -1.22 -12.65
C PRO A 100 -0.72 -0.89 -11.25
N TYR A 101 -0.03 -1.34 -10.20
CA TYR A 101 -0.37 -0.99 -8.80
C TYR A 101 -0.42 0.53 -8.56
N SER A 102 0.53 1.28 -9.12
CA SER A 102 0.56 2.76 -9.01
C SER A 102 -0.68 3.39 -9.62
N LEU A 103 -1.09 2.89 -10.79
CA LEU A 103 -2.29 3.36 -11.48
C LEU A 103 -3.56 2.99 -10.70
N ALA A 104 -3.62 1.79 -10.12
CA ALA A 104 -4.73 1.35 -9.27
C ALA A 104 -4.88 2.25 -8.03
N VAL A 105 -3.81 2.47 -7.27
CA VAL A 105 -3.82 3.33 -6.09
C VAL A 105 -4.17 4.78 -6.46
N LYS A 106 -3.60 5.32 -7.55
CA LYS A 106 -3.90 6.69 -8.02
C LYS A 106 -5.36 6.85 -8.45
N SER A 107 -5.97 5.80 -9.00
CA SER A 107 -7.36 5.84 -9.50
C SER A 107 -8.42 5.53 -8.44
N LEU A 108 -8.04 5.03 -7.26
CA LEU A 108 -8.97 4.68 -6.19
C LEU A 108 -9.81 5.88 -5.74
N VAL A 109 -9.17 6.97 -5.30
CA VAL A 109 -9.87 8.15 -4.76
C VAL A 109 -10.82 8.79 -5.79
N PRO A 110 -10.39 9.06 -7.04
CA PRO A 110 -11.30 9.56 -8.07
C PRO A 110 -12.50 8.63 -8.33
N THR A 111 -12.27 7.32 -8.38
CA THR A 111 -13.32 6.33 -8.66
C THR A 111 -14.32 6.25 -7.50
N VAL A 112 -13.84 6.26 -6.25
CA VAL A 112 -14.70 6.28 -5.05
C VAL A 112 -15.50 7.57 -4.97
N THR A 113 -14.92 8.71 -5.37
CA THR A 113 -15.61 10.01 -5.37
C THR A 113 -16.80 10.03 -6.34
N ARG A 114 -16.71 9.33 -7.48
CA ARG A 114 -17.86 9.19 -8.40
C ARG A 114 -19.03 8.43 -7.77
N LEU A 115 -18.77 7.57 -6.79
CA LEU A 115 -19.78 6.81 -6.05
C LEU A 115 -20.33 7.55 -4.82
N GLN A 116 -20.04 8.85 -4.62
CA GLN A 116 -20.37 9.60 -3.40
C GLN A 116 -21.85 9.53 -2.99
N ALA A 117 -22.78 9.36 -3.94
CA ALA A 117 -24.21 9.21 -3.65
C ALA A 117 -24.58 7.84 -3.07
N LEU A 118 -23.82 6.79 -3.38
CA LEU A 118 -24.02 5.42 -2.88
C LEU A 118 -23.25 5.16 -1.57
N LEU A 119 -22.20 5.94 -1.30
CA LEU A 119 -21.37 5.83 -0.10
C LEU A 119 -22.11 5.92 1.25
N PRO A 120 -23.22 6.66 1.42
CA PRO A 120 -23.98 6.67 2.66
C PRO A 120 -24.73 5.37 2.95
N LEU A 121 -24.99 4.54 1.93
CA LEU A 121 -25.68 3.25 2.09
C LEU A 121 -24.74 2.15 2.58
N LEU A 122 -23.43 2.35 2.44
CA LEU A 122 -22.39 1.35 2.75
C LEU A 122 -22.46 0.78 4.18
N PRO A 123 -22.66 1.57 5.26
CA PRO A 123 -22.75 1.02 6.60
C PRO A 123 -23.86 -0.03 6.73
N TYR A 124 -25.04 0.25 6.17
CA TYR A 124 -26.20 -0.63 6.23
C TYR A 124 -25.98 -1.95 5.47
N VAL A 125 -25.24 -1.93 4.36
CA VAL A 125 -24.92 -3.14 3.57
C VAL A 125 -23.64 -3.83 4.02
N SER A 126 -22.77 -3.14 4.74
CA SER A 126 -21.50 -3.71 5.20
C SER A 126 -21.71 -4.76 6.29
N GLU A 127 -22.82 -4.73 7.03
CA GLU A 127 -23.14 -5.72 8.07
C GLU A 127 -24.11 -6.81 7.58
N LEU A 128 -24.56 -6.73 6.33
CA LEU A 128 -25.53 -7.68 5.75
C LEU A 128 -24.84 -8.99 5.34
N GLY A 129 -25.13 -10.07 6.08
CA GLY A 129 -24.79 -11.44 5.71
C GLY A 129 -23.29 -11.77 5.80
N THR A 130 -22.87 -12.81 5.07
CA THR A 130 -21.47 -13.29 5.09
C THR A 130 -20.58 -12.47 4.13
N PRO A 131 -19.24 -12.47 4.31
CA PRO A 131 -18.32 -11.87 3.34
C PRO A 131 -18.54 -12.37 1.90
N ALA A 132 -18.81 -13.66 1.72
CA ALA A 132 -19.11 -14.25 0.41
C ALA A 132 -20.41 -13.71 -0.20
N PHE A 133 -21.45 -13.52 0.63
CA PHE A 133 -22.70 -12.92 0.17
C PHE A 133 -22.51 -11.46 -0.27
N ARG A 134 -21.80 -10.65 0.54
CA ARG A 134 -21.48 -9.26 0.19
C ARG A 134 -20.68 -9.18 -1.11
N ARG A 135 -19.72 -10.10 -1.30
CA ARG A 135 -18.94 -10.20 -2.53
C ARG A 135 -19.83 -10.50 -3.73
N ALA A 136 -20.67 -11.53 -3.65
CA ALA A 136 -21.60 -11.90 -4.72
C ALA A 136 -22.58 -10.74 -5.06
N LEU A 137 -23.04 -9.99 -4.06
CA LEU A 137 -23.86 -8.81 -4.27
C LEU A 137 -23.11 -7.74 -5.09
N VAL A 138 -21.90 -7.39 -4.69
CA VAL A 138 -21.06 -6.41 -5.41
C VAL A 138 -20.79 -6.86 -6.84
N GLU A 139 -20.54 -8.15 -7.06
CA GLU A 139 -20.33 -8.72 -8.40
C GLU A 139 -21.55 -8.62 -9.31
N ARG A 140 -22.76 -8.55 -8.74
CA ARG A 140 -24.03 -8.45 -9.47
C ARG A 140 -24.46 -7.01 -9.78
N ILE A 141 -23.87 -6.00 -9.14
CA ILE A 141 -24.25 -4.60 -9.34
C ILE A 141 -23.82 -4.13 -10.74
N PRO A 142 -24.75 -3.73 -11.62
CA PRO A 142 -24.45 -3.29 -12.98
C PRO A 142 -23.99 -1.81 -13.01
N SER A 143 -22.98 -1.46 -12.20
CA SER A 143 -22.39 -0.13 -12.17
C SER A 143 -20.90 -0.23 -12.49
N GLU A 144 -20.48 0.43 -13.56
CA GLU A 144 -19.09 0.42 -13.99
C GLU A 144 -18.14 0.94 -12.91
N ASP A 145 -18.52 2.01 -12.21
CA ASP A 145 -17.73 2.58 -11.11
C ASP A 145 -17.60 1.64 -9.92
N VAL A 146 -18.66 0.92 -9.54
CA VAL A 146 -18.59 -0.10 -8.49
C VAL A 146 -17.64 -1.24 -8.90
N GLN A 147 -17.73 -1.69 -10.15
CA GLN A 147 -16.83 -2.73 -10.67
C GLN A 147 -15.38 -2.23 -10.82
N ASN A 148 -15.18 -0.95 -11.12
CA ASN A 148 -13.86 -0.31 -11.14
C ASN A 148 -13.24 -0.30 -9.74
N VAL A 149 -13.98 0.14 -8.71
CA VAL A 149 -13.48 0.09 -7.31
C VAL A 149 -13.16 -1.34 -6.91
N ARG A 150 -14.05 -2.30 -7.21
CA ARG A 150 -13.81 -3.73 -6.93
C ARG A 150 -12.48 -4.20 -7.54
N ARG A 151 -12.27 -3.94 -8.82
CA ARG A 151 -11.03 -4.32 -9.54
C ARG A 151 -9.77 -3.67 -8.95
N ILE A 152 -9.86 -2.41 -8.54
CA ILE A 152 -8.75 -1.69 -7.91
C ILE A 152 -8.39 -2.35 -6.57
N VAL A 153 -9.38 -2.60 -5.71
CA VAL A 153 -9.18 -3.24 -4.40
C VAL A 153 -8.66 -4.67 -4.56
N ASP A 154 -9.20 -5.44 -5.51
CA ASP A 154 -8.73 -6.81 -5.80
C ASP A 154 -7.25 -6.82 -6.23
N MET A 155 -6.85 -5.89 -7.10
CA MET A 155 -5.46 -5.76 -7.53
C MET A 155 -4.55 -5.34 -6.37
N MET A 156 -5.00 -4.41 -5.52
CA MET A 156 -4.23 -3.99 -4.36
C MET A 156 -4.00 -5.15 -3.40
N GLU A 157 -5.07 -5.90 -3.07
CA GLU A 157 -5.01 -7.09 -2.22
C GLU A 157 -4.10 -8.18 -2.80
N GLU A 158 -4.19 -8.46 -4.10
CA GLU A 158 -3.36 -9.46 -4.79
C GLU A 158 -1.87 -9.09 -4.69
N VAL A 159 -1.52 -7.85 -5.04
CA VAL A 159 -0.13 -7.37 -4.96
C VAL A 159 0.36 -7.35 -3.51
N SER A 160 -0.46 -6.91 -2.55
CA SER A 160 -0.09 -6.95 -1.12
C SER A 160 0.18 -8.37 -0.64
N ARG A 161 -0.66 -9.34 -1.01
CA ARG A 161 -0.45 -10.76 -0.68
C ARG A 161 0.85 -11.30 -1.24
N ASP A 162 1.12 -11.03 -2.51
CA ASP A 162 2.34 -11.50 -3.16
C ASP A 162 3.59 -10.94 -2.50
N ILE A 163 3.59 -9.65 -2.16
CA ILE A 163 4.71 -9.01 -1.48
C ILE A 163 4.93 -9.60 -0.08
N VAL A 164 3.86 -9.70 0.73
CA VAL A 164 3.96 -10.24 2.10
C VAL A 164 4.42 -11.69 2.09
N HIS A 165 3.80 -12.54 1.25
CA HIS A 165 4.15 -13.95 1.16
C HIS A 165 5.57 -14.16 0.63
N SER A 166 6.00 -13.38 -0.37
CA SER A 166 7.38 -13.37 -0.87
C SER A 166 8.37 -13.09 0.26
N LYS A 167 8.12 -12.04 1.06
CA LYS A 167 8.96 -11.71 2.22
C LYS A 167 8.97 -12.79 3.29
N GLN A 168 7.81 -13.37 3.62
CA GLN A 168 7.72 -14.44 4.62
C GLN A 168 8.52 -15.68 4.21
N ARG A 169 8.51 -16.06 2.92
CA ARG A 169 9.26 -17.22 2.38
C ARG A 169 10.77 -17.03 2.43
N ASN A 170 11.24 -15.81 2.14
CA ASN A 170 12.67 -15.52 2.12
C ASN A 170 13.31 -15.39 3.51
N ASN A 171 12.51 -15.50 4.58
CA ASN A 171 12.92 -15.79 5.95
C ASN A 171 14.13 -15.01 6.51
N GLY A 172 14.30 -13.76 6.10
CA GLY A 172 15.37 -12.89 6.60
C GLY A 172 16.71 -13.01 5.86
N ASP A 173 16.78 -13.72 4.73
CA ASP A 173 17.91 -13.53 3.81
C ASP A 173 17.77 -12.17 3.12
N ALA A 174 18.28 -11.15 3.81
CA ALA A 174 18.30 -9.76 3.37
C ALA A 174 19.24 -9.53 2.18
N SER A 175 20.04 -10.55 1.83
CA SER A 175 21.02 -10.51 0.75
C SER A 175 20.30 -10.33 -0.60
N GLY A 176 20.42 -9.14 -1.19
CA GLY A 176 19.82 -8.82 -2.48
C GLY A 176 18.35 -8.36 -2.44
N GLN A 177 17.73 -8.26 -1.25
CA GLN A 177 16.38 -7.70 -1.13
C GLN A 177 16.40 -6.17 -1.05
N VAL A 178 15.41 -5.54 -1.68
CA VAL A 178 15.13 -4.10 -1.52
C VAL A 178 14.88 -3.79 -0.04
N GLY A 179 15.61 -2.82 0.49
CA GLY A 179 15.54 -2.43 1.90
C GLY A 179 16.41 -3.28 2.84
N ALA A 180 17.07 -4.35 2.38
CA ALA A 180 18.00 -5.18 3.16
C ALA A 180 17.48 -5.61 4.56
N GLY A 181 16.18 -5.90 4.66
CA GLY A 181 15.53 -6.28 5.92
C GLY A 181 15.33 -5.14 6.93
N LYS A 182 15.64 -3.91 6.53
CA LYS A 182 15.44 -2.67 7.30
C LYS A 182 14.21 -1.89 6.83
N ASP A 183 13.37 -2.47 5.97
CA ASP A 183 12.09 -1.88 5.64
C ASP A 183 11.06 -2.09 6.76
N ILE A 184 10.01 -1.26 6.77
CA ILE A 184 8.95 -1.30 7.80
C ILE A 184 8.32 -2.69 7.89
N MET A 185 8.06 -3.32 6.75
CA MET A 185 7.41 -4.63 6.69
C MET A 185 8.26 -5.74 7.28
N SER A 186 9.57 -5.76 6.98
CA SER A 186 10.51 -6.72 7.58
C SER A 186 10.54 -6.61 9.10
N ILE A 187 10.50 -5.39 9.64
CA ILE A 187 10.49 -5.17 11.09
C ILE A 187 9.14 -5.56 11.70
N LEU A 188 8.03 -5.22 11.05
CA LEU A 188 6.70 -5.62 11.49
C LEU A 188 6.58 -7.14 11.54
N LEU A 189 7.03 -7.86 10.51
CA LEU A 189 7.00 -9.32 10.47
C LEU A 189 7.85 -9.94 11.59
N ARG A 190 9.04 -9.37 11.88
CA ARG A 190 9.88 -9.82 12.99
C ARG A 190 9.19 -9.57 14.34
N ALA A 191 8.71 -8.35 14.58
CA ALA A 191 7.99 -7.98 15.79
C ALA A 191 6.75 -8.86 16.01
N ASN A 192 6.01 -9.17 14.93
CA ASN A 192 4.84 -10.03 14.99
C ASN A 192 5.19 -11.49 15.35
N ARG A 193 6.33 -12.01 14.87
CA ARG A 193 6.81 -13.37 15.25
C ARG A 193 7.22 -13.42 16.73
N GLU A 194 7.87 -12.37 17.22
CA GLU A 194 8.37 -12.26 18.60
C GLU A 194 7.28 -11.89 19.61
N ALA A 195 6.16 -11.31 19.16
CA ALA A 195 5.04 -10.95 20.03
C ALA A 195 4.39 -12.17 20.69
N ILE A 196 3.92 -11.97 21.92
CA ILE A 196 3.06 -12.93 22.63
C ILE A 196 1.78 -13.17 21.83
N GLN A 197 1.18 -14.36 21.96
CA GLN A 197 0.07 -14.78 21.10
C GLN A 197 -1.09 -13.76 21.04
N GLU A 198 -1.41 -13.13 22.17
CA GLU A 198 -2.46 -12.10 22.28
C GLU A 198 -2.12 -10.81 21.52
N ASP A 199 -0.84 -10.49 21.37
CA ASP A 199 -0.34 -9.29 20.67
C ASP A 199 0.01 -9.56 19.20
N ARG A 200 -0.12 -10.81 18.70
CA ARG A 200 0.15 -11.12 17.28
C ARG A 200 -0.95 -10.58 16.36
N LEU A 201 -0.56 -10.02 15.22
CA LEU A 201 -1.42 -9.78 14.07
C LEU A 201 -1.67 -11.09 13.32
N THR A 202 -2.90 -11.25 12.88
CA THR A 202 -3.28 -12.27 11.90
C THR A 202 -2.65 -11.97 10.53
N ASP A 203 -2.54 -12.99 9.68
CA ASP A 203 -1.99 -12.83 8.33
C ASP A 203 -2.78 -11.80 7.50
N SER A 204 -4.11 -11.78 7.63
CA SER A 204 -4.97 -10.76 7.01
C SER A 204 -4.70 -9.34 7.52
N GLU A 205 -4.45 -9.15 8.81
CA GLU A 205 -4.11 -7.83 9.37
C GLU A 205 -2.72 -7.37 8.93
N VAL A 206 -1.80 -8.30 8.69
CA VAL A 206 -0.45 -8.04 8.19
C VAL A 206 -0.50 -7.61 6.73
N ILE A 207 -1.23 -8.34 5.89
CA ILE A 207 -1.45 -8.00 4.47
C ILE A 207 -2.12 -6.62 4.36
N ALA A 208 -3.14 -6.38 5.18
CA ALA A 208 -3.87 -5.11 5.22
C ALA A 208 -3.03 -3.90 5.69
N GLN A 209 -1.80 -4.07 6.18
CA GLN A 209 -0.89 -2.94 6.40
C GLN A 209 -0.23 -2.45 5.10
N VAL A 210 -0.23 -3.28 4.05
CA VAL A 210 0.38 -2.99 2.75
C VAL A 210 -0.66 -2.51 1.73
N THR A 211 -1.89 -2.98 1.87
CA THR A 211 -3.06 -2.65 1.03
C THR A 211 -3.48 -1.20 1.22
#